data_AF-A0A7C4P7P3-F1
#
_entry.id   AF-A0A7C4P7P3-F1
#
_cell.length_a   1.000
_cell.length_b   1.000
_cell.length_c   1.000
_cell.angle_alpha   90.00
_cell.angle_beta   90.00
_cell.angle_gamma   90.00
#
_symmetry.space_group_name_H-M   'P 1'
#
loop_
_entity.id
_entity.type
_entity.pdbx_description
1 polymer ?
#
loop_
_entity_poly.entity_id
_entity_poly.type
_entity_poly.pdbx_seq_one_letter_code
_entity_poly.pdbx_strand_id
1 'polypeptide(L)'
;MSKYYTYRQVRPKPRQIHPIWRGIGCLMFLIIPVISIAAAWLIVDNIWTRLPYWMIAPIRLPWFMYQYLPQPTYLLASILGRERLLAYIIFTLLILTVLSGILSFVYATIYRLIGPPRYSPIDAPPPKAKVKRYRR
;
A
#
# COMPACT_ATOMS: atom_id res chain seq x y z
N MET A 1 -18.44 27.68 46.66
CA MET A 1 -19.21 27.22 45.48
C MET A 1 -18.24 26.75 44.39
N SER A 2 -18.65 25.74 43.61
CA SER A 2 -17.98 25.09 42.47
C SER A 2 -16.83 24.12 42.76
N LYS A 3 -17.13 22.81 42.78
CA LYS A 3 -16.12 21.73 42.84
C LYS A 3 -16.54 20.47 42.07
N TYR A 4 -16.92 20.58 40.80
CA TYR A 4 -17.01 19.44 39.88
C TYR A 4 -16.73 19.86 38.43
N TYR A 5 -15.45 20.03 38.07
CA TYR A 5 -15.05 20.05 36.66
C TYR A 5 -14.90 18.61 36.18
N THR A 6 -15.92 18.10 35.48
CA THR A 6 -15.79 16.85 34.72
C THR A 6 -14.83 17.09 33.56
N TYR A 7 -13.57 16.64 33.71
CA TYR A 7 -12.56 16.76 32.66
C TYR A 7 -12.90 15.81 31.51
N ARG A 8 -13.57 16.33 30.47
CA ARG A 8 -13.76 15.62 29.22
C ARG A 8 -12.44 15.67 28.46
N GLN A 9 -11.78 14.54 28.28
CA GLN A 9 -10.62 14.45 27.39
C GLN A 9 -11.05 14.85 25.98
N VAL A 10 -10.76 16.08 25.58
CA VAL A 10 -10.93 16.52 24.19
C VAL A 10 -9.87 15.77 23.39
N ARG A 11 -10.31 14.85 22.53
CA ARG A 11 -9.39 14.16 21.62
C ARG A 11 -8.75 15.23 20.73
N PRO A 12 -7.42 15.26 20.60
CA PRO A 12 -6.77 16.20 19.68
C PRO A 12 -7.34 15.97 18.28
N LYS A 13 -7.70 17.06 17.60
CA LYS A 13 -8.25 16.99 16.24
C LYS A 13 -7.21 16.29 15.36
N PRO A 14 -7.60 15.24 14.60
CA PRO A 14 -6.66 14.58 13.71
C PRO A 14 -6.14 15.61 12.70
N ARG A 15 -4.82 15.62 12.53
CA ARG A 15 -4.12 16.54 11.63
C ARG A 15 -4.71 16.37 10.23
N GLN A 16 -5.33 17.43 9.71
CA GLN A 16 -5.85 17.40 8.35
C GLN A 16 -4.65 17.43 7.41
N ILE A 17 -4.41 16.33 6.71
CA ILE A 17 -3.38 16.24 5.67
C ILE A 17 -3.79 17.21 4.57
N HIS A 18 -2.87 18.11 4.20
CA HIS A 18 -3.12 19.13 3.19
C HIS A 18 -3.48 18.47 1.84
N PRO A 19 -4.48 18.98 1.10
CA PRO A 19 -5.05 18.31 -0.08
C PRO A 19 -4.03 17.96 -1.17
N ILE A 20 -3.02 18.81 -1.40
CA ILE A 20 -1.93 18.56 -2.35
C ILE A 20 -1.18 17.25 -2.04
N TRP A 21 -0.91 17.01 -0.75
CA TRP A 21 -0.20 15.82 -0.29
C TRP A 21 -1.04 14.54 -0.47
N ARG A 22 -2.37 14.65 -0.38
CA ARG A 22 -3.28 13.55 -0.74
C ARG A 22 -3.29 13.27 -2.25
N GLY A 23 -3.21 14.32 -3.07
CA GLY A 23 -3.17 14.20 -4.54
C GLY A 23 -1.94 13.46 -5.04
N ILE A 24 -0.77 13.77 -4.47
CA ILE A 24 0.50 13.08 -4.81
C ILE A 24 0.44 11.59 -4.49
N GLY A 25 -0.12 11.21 -3.33
CA GLY A 25 -0.29 9.80 -2.99
C GLY A 25 -1.21 9.06 -3.97
N CYS A 26 -2.30 9.71 -4.41
CA CYS A 26 -3.21 9.15 -5.42
C CYS A 26 -2.51 8.96 -6.77
N LEU A 27 -1.72 9.94 -7.20
CA LEU A 27 -0.96 9.87 -8.45
C LEU A 27 0.11 8.76 -8.39
N MET A 28 0.81 8.63 -7.27
CA MET A 28 1.76 7.53 -7.04
C MET A 28 1.08 6.16 -7.11
N PHE A 29 -0.12 6.02 -6.56
CA PHE A 29 -0.89 4.77 -6.62
C PHE A 29 -1.21 4.33 -8.05
N LEU A 30 -1.36 5.28 -8.99
CA LEU A 30 -1.60 4.97 -10.40
C LEU A 30 -0.29 4.68 -11.15
N ILE A 31 0.75 5.48 -10.92
CA ILE A 31 2.01 5.39 -11.67
C ILE A 31 2.85 4.18 -11.24
N ILE A 32 2.91 3.87 -9.94
CA ILE A 32 3.78 2.81 -9.40
C ILE A 32 3.46 1.43 -10.01
N PRO A 33 2.19 0.98 -10.10
CA PRO A 33 1.86 -0.30 -10.73
C PRO A 33 2.31 -0.37 -12.19
N VAL A 34 2.14 0.71 -12.95
CA VAL A 34 2.52 0.77 -14.37
C VAL A 34 4.04 0.61 -14.52
N ILE A 35 4.82 1.35 -13.74
CA ILE A 35 6.29 1.24 -13.74
C ILE A 35 6.72 -0.17 -13.28
N SER A 36 6.05 -0.72 -12.27
CA SER A 36 6.42 -2.03 -11.70
C SER A 36 6.20 -3.16 -12.71
N ILE A 37 5.12 -3.12 -13.48
CA ILE A 37 4.84 -4.10 -14.55
C ILE A 37 5.90 -4.00 -15.65
N ALA A 38 6.18 -2.77 -16.12
CA ALA A 38 7.17 -2.55 -17.18
C ALA A 38 8.58 -3.00 -16.75
N ALA A 39 8.98 -2.68 -15.52
CA ALA A 39 10.26 -3.11 -14.96
C ALA A 39 10.33 -4.64 -14.79
N ALA A 40 9.24 -5.27 -14.32
CA ALA A 40 9.18 -6.73 -14.18
C ALA A 40 9.34 -7.43 -15.53
N TRP A 41 8.71 -6.91 -16.59
CA TRP A 41 8.87 -7.42 -17.96
C TRP A 41 10.32 -7.38 -18.42
N LEU A 42 10.95 -6.21 -18.34
CA LEU A 42 12.36 -6.04 -18.73
C LEU A 42 13.30 -6.95 -17.95
N ILE A 43 13.06 -7.11 -16.65
CA ILE A 43 13.91 -7.94 -15.80
C ILE A 43 13.72 -9.41 -16.17
N VAL A 44 12.49 -9.93 -16.13
CA VAL A 44 12.20 -11.35 -16.38
C VAL A 44 12.67 -11.78 -17.78
N ASP A 45 12.49 -10.94 -18.79
CA ASP A 45 12.95 -11.27 -20.16
C ASP A 45 14.47 -11.33 -20.30
N ASN A 46 15.22 -10.66 -19.44
CA ASN A 46 16.69 -10.69 -19.44
C ASN A 46 17.28 -11.84 -18.60
N ILE A 47 16.61 -12.24 -17.52
CA ILE A 47 17.12 -13.28 -16.59
C ILE A 47 16.34 -14.60 -16.63
N TRP A 48 15.42 -14.79 -17.57
CA TRP A 48 14.57 -16.01 -17.62
C TRP A 48 15.36 -17.32 -17.59
N THR A 49 16.56 -17.38 -18.16
CA THR A 49 17.43 -18.58 -18.16
C THR A 49 17.98 -18.94 -16.80
N ARG A 50 18.06 -17.97 -15.87
CA ARG A 50 18.57 -18.16 -14.50
C ARG A 50 17.46 -18.40 -13.50
N LEU A 51 16.21 -18.25 -13.90
CA LEU A 51 15.07 -18.45 -13.01
C LEU A 51 14.84 -19.95 -12.78
N PRO A 52 14.42 -20.33 -11.57
CA PRO A 52 14.08 -21.71 -11.30
C PRO A 52 12.83 -22.12 -12.10
N TYR A 53 12.77 -23.41 -12.46
CA TYR A 53 11.72 -23.96 -13.34
C TYR A 53 10.30 -23.64 -12.88
N TRP A 54 10.05 -23.62 -11.56
CA TRP A 54 8.72 -23.34 -10.99
C TRP A 54 8.20 -21.92 -11.28
N MET A 55 9.06 -20.95 -11.59
CA MET A 55 8.65 -19.58 -11.99
C MET A 55 8.36 -19.46 -13.49
N ILE A 56 8.93 -20.36 -14.29
CA ILE A 56 8.85 -20.36 -15.76
C ILE A 56 7.64 -21.18 -16.20
N ALA A 57 7.36 -22.28 -15.48
CA ALA A 57 6.28 -23.20 -15.79
C ALA A 57 4.92 -22.49 -15.86
N PRO A 58 4.09 -22.82 -16.86
CA PRO A 58 2.74 -22.26 -16.98
C PRO A 58 1.85 -22.76 -15.84
N ILE A 59 0.92 -21.91 -15.39
CA ILE A 59 -0.05 -22.29 -14.36
C ILE A 59 -1.12 -23.14 -15.03
N ARG A 60 -1.15 -24.43 -14.70
CA ARG A 60 -2.21 -25.34 -15.15
C ARG A 60 -3.25 -25.50 -14.05
N LEU A 61 -4.51 -25.30 -14.40
CA LEU A 61 -5.61 -25.60 -13.49
C LEU A 61 -5.71 -27.12 -13.33
N PRO A 62 -5.98 -27.63 -12.13
CA PRO A 62 -6.21 -29.06 -11.93
C PRO A 62 -7.51 -29.49 -12.63
N TRP A 63 -7.51 -30.72 -13.12
CA TRP A 63 -8.56 -31.24 -14.00
C TRP A 63 -9.98 -31.14 -13.40
N PHE A 64 -10.14 -31.28 -12.09
CA PHE A 64 -11.44 -31.21 -11.41
C PHE A 64 -12.06 -29.80 -11.40
N MET A 65 -11.25 -28.74 -11.49
CA MET A 65 -11.79 -27.37 -11.52
C MET A 65 -12.52 -27.07 -12.83
N TYR A 66 -12.14 -27.71 -13.94
CA TYR A 66 -12.83 -27.53 -15.22
C TYR A 66 -14.28 -28.04 -15.20
N GLN A 67 -14.65 -28.89 -14.24
CA GLN A 67 -16.00 -29.44 -14.11
C GLN A 67 -16.98 -28.48 -13.43
N TYR A 68 -16.49 -27.52 -12.64
CA TYR A 68 -17.30 -26.61 -11.84
C TYR A 68 -17.27 -25.15 -12.34
N LEU A 69 -16.37 -24.81 -13.27
CA LEU A 69 -16.28 -23.47 -13.83
C LEU A 69 -17.14 -23.32 -15.11
N PRO A 70 -17.96 -22.27 -15.24
CA PRO A 70 -18.69 -21.95 -16.46
C PRO A 70 -17.76 -21.63 -17.64
N GLN A 71 -18.30 -21.56 -18.86
CA GLN A 71 -17.57 -21.55 -20.14
C GLN A 71 -16.51 -20.44 -20.42
N PRO A 72 -16.30 -19.33 -19.67
CA PRO A 72 -15.11 -18.48 -19.93
C PRO A 72 -13.75 -19.15 -19.61
N THR A 73 -13.70 -20.45 -19.33
CA THR A 73 -12.46 -21.22 -19.11
C THR A 73 -11.45 -21.06 -20.25
N TYR A 74 -11.88 -20.81 -21.49
CA TYR A 74 -10.95 -20.60 -22.61
C TYR A 74 -10.10 -19.34 -22.45
N LEU A 75 -10.70 -18.22 -22.05
CA LEU A 75 -9.97 -16.96 -21.84
C LEU A 75 -9.02 -17.08 -20.65
N LEU A 76 -9.50 -17.69 -19.56
CA LEU A 76 -8.71 -17.88 -18.34
C LEU A 76 -7.54 -18.84 -18.60
N ALA A 77 -7.76 -19.93 -19.32
CA ALA A 77 -6.72 -20.88 -19.71
C ALA A 77 -5.68 -20.25 -20.66
N SER A 78 -6.12 -19.36 -21.56
CA SER A 78 -5.20 -18.63 -22.46
C SER A 78 -4.30 -17.65 -21.70
N ILE A 79 -4.81 -17.05 -20.63
CA ILE A 79 -4.03 -16.15 -19.77
C ILE A 79 -3.08 -16.98 -18.90
N LEU A 80 -3.60 -17.94 -18.15
CA LEU A 80 -2.83 -18.76 -17.19
C LEU A 80 -1.80 -19.68 -17.88
N GLY A 81 -2.08 -20.10 -19.11
CA GLY A 81 -1.22 -20.95 -19.91
C GLY A 81 0.00 -20.25 -20.51
N ARG A 82 0.12 -18.92 -20.37
CA ARG A 82 1.32 -18.20 -20.82
C ARG A 82 2.54 -18.59 -19.98
N GLU A 83 3.63 -18.87 -20.66
CA GLU A 83 4.92 -19.10 -20.01
C GLU A 83 5.36 -17.86 -19.22
N ARG A 84 6.09 -18.06 -18.12
CA ARG A 84 6.69 -16.99 -17.30
C ARG A 84 5.70 -16.04 -16.62
N LEU A 85 4.40 -16.31 -16.68
CA LEU A 85 3.38 -15.48 -16.04
C LEU A 85 3.61 -15.35 -14.53
N LEU A 86 3.95 -16.45 -13.86
CA LEU A 86 4.30 -16.45 -12.44
C LEU A 86 5.52 -15.55 -12.16
N ALA A 87 6.56 -15.64 -12.98
CA ALA A 87 7.73 -14.77 -12.85
C ALA A 87 7.33 -13.30 -12.95
N TYR A 88 6.55 -12.90 -13.96
CA TYR A 88 6.10 -11.51 -14.09
C TYR A 88 5.28 -11.05 -12.88
N ILE A 89 4.37 -11.87 -12.36
CA ILE A 89 3.57 -11.52 -11.17
C ILE A 89 4.46 -11.33 -9.94
N ILE A 90 5.35 -12.29 -9.67
CA ILE A 90 6.22 -12.27 -8.49
C ILE A 90 7.15 -11.04 -8.55
N PHE A 91 7.79 -10.80 -9.69
CA PHE A 91 8.67 -9.65 -9.87
C PHE A 91 7.90 -8.33 -9.81
N THR A 92 6.70 -8.25 -10.40
CA THR A 92 5.86 -7.05 -10.31
C THR A 92 5.53 -6.75 -8.86
N LEU A 93 5.10 -7.75 -8.08
CA LEU A 93 4.79 -7.58 -6.66
C LEU A 93 6.04 -7.17 -5.87
N LEU A 94 7.18 -7.82 -6.10
CA LEU A 94 8.43 -7.49 -5.43
C LEU A 94 8.84 -6.03 -5.73
N ILE A 95 8.88 -5.64 -7.00
CA ILE A 95 9.23 -4.28 -7.44
C ILE A 95 8.22 -3.27 -6.89
N LEU A 96 6.93 -3.57 -6.95
CA LEU A 96 5.88 -2.71 -6.41
C LEU A 96 6.09 -2.47 -4.91
N THR A 97 6.40 -3.52 -4.14
CA THR A 97 6.61 -3.42 -2.69
C THR A 97 7.87 -2.61 -2.38
N VAL A 98 8.97 -2.84 -3.12
CA VAL A 98 10.23 -2.10 -2.95
C VAL A 98 10.06 -0.64 -3.36
N LEU A 99 9.53 -0.38 -4.55
CA LEU A 99 9.36 0.97 -5.09
C LEU A 99 8.38 1.79 -4.23
N SER A 100 7.24 1.22 -3.86
CA SER A 100 6.29 1.88 -2.96
C SER A 100 6.90 2.12 -1.57
N GLY A 101 7.68 1.18 -1.04
CA GLY A 101 8.40 1.34 0.22
C GLY A 101 9.41 2.50 0.19
N ILE A 102 10.23 2.55 -0.87
CA ILE A 102 11.22 3.62 -1.07
C ILE A 102 10.52 4.98 -1.20
N LEU A 103 9.51 5.10 -2.07
CA LEU A 103 8.80 6.36 -2.22
C LEU A 103 8.04 6.76 -0.94
N SER A 104 7.48 5.80 -0.19
CA SER A 104 6.81 6.08 1.09
C SER A 104 7.79 6.63 2.12
N PHE A 105 9.01 6.09 2.15
CA PHE A 105 10.08 6.59 3.02
C PHE A 105 10.47 8.02 2.63
N VAL A 106 10.73 8.27 1.34
CA VAL A 106 11.06 9.62 0.83
C VAL A 106 9.92 10.60 1.10
N TYR A 107 8.68 10.19 0.88
CA TYR A 107 7.51 11.01 1.17
C TYR A 107 7.44 11.38 2.66
N ALA A 108 7.67 10.41 3.55
CA ALA A 108 7.65 10.64 5.00
C ALA A 108 8.78 11.58 5.45
N THR A 109 9.98 11.46 4.89
CA THR A 109 11.10 12.37 5.21
C THR A 109 10.82 13.79 4.75
N ILE A 110 10.32 13.98 3.51
CA ILE A 110 9.94 15.31 3.02
C ILE A 110 8.80 15.90 3.85
N TYR A 111 7.77 15.12 4.17
CA TYR A 111 6.67 15.58 5.01
C TYR A 111 7.12 15.95 6.42
N ARG A 112 8.15 15.29 6.95
CA ARG A 112 8.74 15.64 8.25
C ARG A 112 9.52 16.96 8.20
N LEU A 113 10.17 17.27 7.08
CA LEU A 113 10.98 18.49 6.92
C LEU A 113 10.12 19.72 6.61
N ILE A 114 9.12 19.57 5.74
CA ILE A 114 8.33 20.70 5.19
C ILE A 114 6.95 20.78 5.86
N GLY A 115 6.51 19.72 6.55
CA GLY A 115 5.19 19.66 7.15
C GLY A 115 4.98 20.70 8.24
N PRO A 116 3.75 21.21 8.41
CA PRO A 116 3.46 22.23 9.41
C PRO A 116 3.81 21.79 10.85
N PRO A 117 4.14 22.72 11.75
CA PRO A 117 4.36 22.39 13.16
C PRO A 117 3.09 21.78 13.78
N ARG A 118 3.27 20.97 14.84
CA ARG A 118 2.16 20.26 15.51
C ARG A 118 1.12 21.19 16.14
N TYR A 119 1.55 22.38 16.55
CA TYR A 119 0.72 23.40 17.17
C TYR A 119 0.79 24.67 16.34
N SER A 120 -0.37 25.29 16.11
CA SER A 120 -0.45 26.66 15.59
C SER A 120 0.09 27.63 16.64
N PRO A 121 0.58 28.84 16.27
CA PRO A 121 1.04 29.84 17.23
C PRO A 121 0.02 30.20 18.33
N ILE A 122 -1.27 30.03 18.06
CA ILE A 122 -2.38 30.29 18.98
C ILE A 122 -2.87 29.05 19.75
N ASP A 123 -2.40 27.85 19.39
CA ASP A 123 -2.88 26.60 19.99
C ASP A 123 -2.03 26.21 21.20
N ALA A 124 -2.65 26.19 22.39
CA ALA A 124 -2.02 25.64 23.58
C ALA A 124 -1.97 24.10 23.53
N PRO A 125 -0.88 23.46 23.97
CA PRO A 125 -0.81 22.01 24.04
C PRO A 125 -1.87 21.47 25.01
N PRO A 126 -2.48 20.31 24.71
CA PRO A 126 -3.50 19.73 25.58
C PRO A 126 -2.94 19.49 26.98
N PRO A 127 -3.70 19.82 28.06
CA PRO A 127 -3.20 19.65 29.41
C PRO A 127 -2.90 18.17 29.67
N LYS A 128 -1.69 17.88 30.18
CA LYS A 128 -1.27 16.54 30.59
C LYS A 128 -1.94 16.16 31.92
N ALA A 129 -3.26 16.08 31.96
CA ALA A 129 -4.00 15.68 33.15
C ALA A 129 -4.04 14.16 33.26
N LYS A 130 -3.38 13.60 34.29
CA LYS A 130 -3.54 12.19 34.69
C LYS A 130 -4.83 12.04 35.48
N VAL A 131 -5.98 12.06 34.81
CA VAL A 131 -7.29 11.83 35.45
C VAL A 131 -7.64 10.34 35.46
N LYS A 132 -8.03 9.81 36.63
CA LYS A 132 -8.62 8.47 36.74
C LYS A 132 -9.97 8.46 36.01
N ARG A 133 -10.13 7.52 35.09
CA ARG A 133 -11.38 7.30 34.36
C ARG A 133 -12.45 6.84 35.35
N TYR A 134 -13.51 7.61 35.52
CA TYR A 134 -14.65 7.22 36.36
C TYR A 134 -15.34 6.01 35.71
N ARG A 135 -15.36 4.86 36.42
CA ARG A 135 -16.23 3.72 36.07
C ARG A 135 -17.54 3.91 36.81
N ARG A 136 -18.64 3.85 36.06
CA ARG A 136 -20.00 3.86 36.59
C ARG A 136 -20.54 2.44 36.54
#